data_AF-A0AA37SNS2-F1
#
_entry.id   AF-A0AA37SNS2-F1
#
_cell.length_a   1.000
_cell.length_b   1.000
_cell.length_c   1.000
_cell.angle_alpha   90.00
_cell.angle_beta   90.00
_cell.angle_gamma   90.00
#
_symmetry.space_group_name_H-M   'P 1'
#
loop_
_entity.id
_entity.type
_entity.pdbx_description
1 polymer ?
#
loop_
_entity_poly.entity_id
_entity_poly.type
_entity_poly.pdbx_seq_one_letter_code
_entity_poly.pdbx_strand_id
1 'polypeptide(L)'
;MKYSYPDIEQYLVDYQIDGKQIHCTFQTPNGEIYEASNLISATKTIGNAVQQQVTKVVKRNARRQTNRLIRSMLGGTAGRIGSKVARSALSSVGTSNEANFTTADKEEAIVKAFNRVSRNFETRKTDRVVRERPQREERRGRDRDRDRDRGRGSDRRRDRRGGSEESDSEYENIVNNNPVENGYEQEILSRFLVAIADADGKITPEEREMLTEIIPARFGSIQEIQNKDQVSRIEAEELSSNVKETVYLLGWAMALADYDVDASEVRILNTYGEIFGLPDHRKEKLEILAKKYCLEQAITEETSREDLFELADGMELDRDEAERCMISFKKKRYQ
;
A
#
# COMPACT_ATOMS: atom_id res chain seq x y z
N MET A 1 4.25 29.78 -28.40
CA MET A 1 4.16 28.40 -28.94
C MET A 1 4.61 27.43 -27.86
N LYS A 2 4.27 26.14 -27.93
CA LYS A 2 4.80 25.14 -26.98
C LYS A 2 5.93 24.39 -27.69
N TYR A 3 7.18 24.65 -27.29
CA TYR A 3 8.33 23.88 -27.75
C TYR A 3 8.38 22.51 -27.07
N SER A 4 8.80 21.46 -27.77
CA SER A 4 9.11 20.15 -27.19
C SER A 4 10.60 20.04 -26.84
N TYR A 5 10.99 19.06 -26.02
CA TYR A 5 12.40 18.88 -25.62
C TYR A 5 13.34 18.64 -26.83
N PRO A 6 12.98 17.80 -27.82
CA PRO A 6 13.81 17.63 -29.02
C PRO A 6 14.02 18.93 -29.81
N ASP A 7 13.06 19.86 -29.80
CA ASP A 7 13.19 21.13 -30.52
C ASP A 7 14.24 22.06 -29.90
N ILE A 8 14.43 21.95 -28.58
CA ILE A 8 15.29 22.84 -27.78
C ILE A 8 16.67 22.24 -27.49
N GLU A 9 16.84 20.93 -27.66
CA GLU A 9 18.09 20.20 -27.36
C GLU A 9 19.28 20.81 -28.12
N GLN A 10 19.08 21.21 -29.38
CA GLN A 10 20.10 21.88 -30.20
C GLN A 10 20.58 23.24 -29.65
N TYR A 11 19.79 23.87 -28.76
CA TYR A 11 20.13 25.16 -28.16
C TYR A 11 20.68 25.03 -26.74
N LEU A 12 20.60 23.86 -26.11
CA LEU A 12 21.03 23.64 -24.73
C LEU A 12 22.55 23.38 -24.68
N VAL A 13 23.29 24.24 -23.98
CA VAL A 13 24.75 24.13 -23.82
C VAL A 13 25.10 23.34 -22.56
N ASP A 14 24.50 23.73 -21.44
CA ASP A 14 24.76 23.12 -20.13
C ASP A 14 23.53 23.27 -19.23
N TYR A 15 23.42 22.40 -18.23
CA TYR A 15 22.47 22.56 -17.14
C TYR A 15 23.03 22.04 -15.80
N GLN A 16 22.68 22.73 -14.72
CA GLN A 16 23.03 22.35 -13.36
C GLN A 16 21.78 22.28 -12.49
N ILE A 17 21.74 21.29 -11.59
CA ILE A 17 20.62 21.09 -10.66
C ILE A 17 21.09 21.52 -9.27
N ASP A 18 20.44 22.52 -8.70
CA ASP A 18 20.65 22.98 -7.32
C ASP A 18 19.35 22.78 -6.53
N GLY A 19 19.31 21.71 -5.73
CA GLY A 19 18.13 21.31 -4.98
C GLY A 19 16.92 21.02 -5.88
N LYS A 20 15.91 21.90 -5.87
CA LYS A 20 14.69 21.80 -6.70
C LYS A 20 14.73 22.70 -7.94
N GLN A 21 15.82 23.41 -8.17
CA GLN A 21 15.94 24.38 -9.24
C GLN A 21 16.93 23.84 -10.30
N ILE A 22 16.54 23.92 -11.56
CA ILE A 22 17.44 23.66 -12.68
C ILE A 22 17.86 25.00 -13.29
N HIS A 23 19.17 25.18 -13.45
CA HIS A 23 19.81 26.28 -14.13
C HIS A 23 20.24 25.78 -15.51
N CYS A 24 19.83 26.47 -16.57
CA CYS A 24 20.08 26.07 -17.95
C CYS A 24 20.74 27.22 -18.70
N THR A 25 21.73 26.87 -19.52
CA THR A 25 22.43 27.80 -20.41
C THR A 25 22.09 27.45 -21.84
N PHE A 26 21.52 28.41 -22.57
CA PHE A 26 21.10 28.24 -23.96
C PHE A 26 21.93 29.13 -24.89
N GLN A 27 22.25 28.65 -26.09
CA GLN A 27 22.98 29.41 -27.10
C GLN A 27 22.14 29.56 -28.38
N THR A 28 22.04 30.78 -28.89
CA THR A 28 21.37 31.08 -30.16
C THR A 28 22.27 30.72 -31.36
N PRO A 29 21.71 30.54 -32.57
CA PRO A 29 22.50 30.36 -33.79
C PRO A 29 23.51 31.48 -34.07
N ASN A 30 23.28 32.69 -33.52
CA ASN A 30 24.17 33.83 -33.66
C ASN A 30 25.32 33.83 -32.64
N GLY A 31 25.38 32.83 -31.77
CA GLY A 31 26.41 32.68 -30.73
C GLY A 31 26.11 33.39 -29.41
N GLU A 32 24.99 34.11 -29.29
CA GLU A 32 24.59 34.76 -28.04
C GLU A 32 24.11 33.72 -27.01
N ILE A 33 24.51 33.89 -25.75
CA ILE A 33 24.22 32.98 -24.65
C ILE A 33 23.16 33.58 -23.72
N TYR A 34 22.20 32.77 -23.31
CA TYR A 34 21.11 33.13 -22.42
C TYR A 34 20.98 32.12 -21.29
N GLU A 35 20.96 32.62 -20.06
CA GLU A 35 20.73 31.81 -18.87
C GLU A 35 19.25 31.88 -18.46
N ALA A 36 18.69 30.73 -18.10
CA ALA A 36 17.37 30.66 -17.50
C ALA A 36 17.35 29.59 -16.42
N SER A 37 16.54 29.80 -15.39
CA SER A 37 16.30 28.78 -14.39
C SER A 37 14.83 28.52 -14.21
N ASN A 38 14.49 27.33 -13.72
CA ASN A 38 13.13 27.00 -13.33
C ASN A 38 13.09 25.96 -12.21
N LEU A 39 11.99 25.92 -11.48
CA LEU A 39 11.77 24.87 -10.49
C LEU A 39 11.38 23.57 -11.21
N ILE A 40 12.06 22.47 -10.86
CA ILE A 40 11.65 21.12 -11.24
C ILE A 40 10.33 20.86 -10.54
N SER A 41 9.26 21.07 -11.27
CA SER A 41 7.94 20.64 -10.85
C SER A 41 8.00 19.13 -11.00
N ALA A 42 8.13 18.37 -9.91
CA ALA A 42 7.87 16.94 -9.97
C ALA A 42 6.50 16.81 -10.63
N THR A 43 6.48 16.27 -11.84
CA THR A 43 5.24 16.08 -12.58
C THR A 43 4.33 15.24 -11.67
N LYS A 44 3.02 15.29 -11.85
CA LYS A 44 2.01 14.62 -11.01
C LYS A 44 2.18 13.10 -10.83
N THR A 45 3.31 12.51 -11.18
CA THR A 45 3.95 11.35 -10.54
C THR A 45 4.28 11.52 -9.04
N ILE A 46 3.87 12.63 -8.41
CA ILE A 46 3.74 12.74 -6.94
C ILE A 46 2.76 11.67 -6.40
N GLY A 47 1.80 11.21 -7.23
CA GLY A 47 1.04 9.98 -6.99
C GLY A 47 1.98 8.83 -6.67
N ASN A 48 2.74 8.31 -7.65
CA ASN A 48 3.54 7.11 -7.44
C ASN A 48 4.60 7.21 -6.33
N ALA A 49 5.19 8.37 -6.03
CA ALA A 49 6.21 8.46 -4.96
C ALA A 49 5.59 8.54 -3.55
N VAL A 50 4.48 9.28 -3.39
CA VAL A 50 3.71 9.31 -2.14
C VAL A 50 2.94 8.00 -1.98
N GLN A 51 2.39 7.44 -3.06
CA GLN A 51 1.79 6.11 -3.13
C GLN A 51 2.82 5.05 -2.78
N GLN A 52 4.01 5.00 -3.38
CA GLN A 52 5.05 4.04 -2.96
C GLN A 52 5.46 4.20 -1.49
N GLN A 53 5.43 5.42 -0.94
CA GLN A 53 5.65 5.63 0.51
C GLN A 53 4.47 5.16 1.35
N VAL A 54 3.23 5.42 0.92
CA VAL A 54 2.00 4.94 1.56
C VAL A 54 1.95 3.42 1.46
N THR A 55 2.14 2.81 0.29
CA THR A 55 2.28 1.37 0.06
C THR A 55 3.41 0.79 0.91
N LYS A 56 4.57 1.43 1.05
CA LYS A 56 5.63 0.94 1.96
C LYS A 56 5.22 1.01 3.44
N VAL A 57 4.54 2.06 3.87
CA VAL A 57 4.04 2.21 5.25
C VAL A 57 2.92 1.22 5.53
N VAL A 58 2.03 1.03 4.57
CA VAL A 58 0.89 0.10 4.55
C VAL A 58 1.38 -1.35 4.53
N LYS A 59 2.36 -1.69 3.68
CA LYS A 59 3.06 -3.00 3.69
C LYS A 59 3.71 -3.26 5.04
N ARG A 60 4.44 -2.27 5.61
CA ARG A 60 5.03 -2.40 6.96
C ARG A 60 3.98 -2.58 8.06
N ASN A 61 2.85 -1.88 7.98
CA ASN A 61 1.80 -1.96 8.99
C ASN A 61 1.04 -3.29 8.94
N ALA A 62 0.63 -3.75 7.76
CA ALA A 62 0.00 -5.06 7.61
C ALA A 62 0.95 -6.19 8.03
N ARG A 63 2.22 -6.16 7.59
CA ARG A 63 3.25 -7.09 8.06
C ARG A 63 3.34 -7.10 9.58
N ARG A 64 3.43 -5.94 10.24
CA ARG A 64 3.48 -5.87 11.71
C ARG A 64 2.23 -6.43 12.38
N GLN A 65 1.04 -6.24 11.80
CA GLN A 65 -0.22 -6.75 12.34
C GLN A 65 -0.29 -8.27 12.22
N THR A 66 -0.01 -8.80 11.02
CA THR A 66 0.06 -10.24 10.74
C THR A 66 1.12 -10.91 11.61
N ASN A 67 2.32 -10.34 11.71
CA ASN A 67 3.39 -10.85 12.57
C ASN A 67 2.98 -10.90 14.04
N ARG A 68 2.26 -9.88 14.55
CA ARG A 68 1.77 -9.89 15.94
C ARG A 68 0.79 -11.03 16.19
N LEU A 69 -0.14 -11.26 15.26
CA LEU A 69 -1.08 -12.38 15.38
C LEU A 69 -0.35 -13.71 15.33
N ILE A 70 0.53 -13.94 14.34
CA ILE A 70 1.22 -15.23 14.23
C ILE A 70 2.17 -15.45 15.43
N ARG A 71 2.91 -14.43 15.87
CA ARG A 71 3.76 -14.51 17.07
C ARG A 71 2.96 -14.83 18.33
N SER A 72 1.76 -14.26 18.47
CA SER A 72 0.91 -14.52 19.64
C SER A 72 0.49 -15.99 19.71
N MET A 73 0.36 -16.65 18.54
CA MET A 73 0.03 -18.07 18.44
C MET A 73 1.23 -18.97 18.65
N LEU A 74 2.39 -18.61 18.08
CA LEU A 74 3.61 -19.42 18.14
C LEU A 74 4.33 -19.38 19.50
N GLY A 75 3.68 -18.84 20.54
CA GLY A 75 4.16 -18.94 21.92
C GLY A 75 5.25 -17.95 22.29
N GLY A 76 5.21 -16.72 21.75
CA GLY A 76 5.98 -15.61 22.31
C GLY A 76 5.63 -15.41 23.78
N THR A 77 6.62 -15.40 24.67
CA THR A 77 6.51 -15.20 26.13
C THR A 77 5.97 -13.83 26.57
N ALA A 78 5.43 -13.04 25.65
CA ALA A 78 4.76 -11.77 25.93
C ALA A 78 3.26 -12.00 26.18
N GLY A 79 2.95 -12.61 27.32
CA GLY A 79 1.59 -12.64 27.84
C GLY A 79 1.07 -11.22 28.10
N ARG A 80 -0.20 -10.99 27.72
CA ARG A 80 -1.13 -10.01 28.32
C ARG A 80 -0.60 -8.58 28.56
N ILE A 81 -0.47 -7.78 27.50
CA ILE A 81 -0.59 -6.31 27.59
C ILE A 81 -1.39 -5.91 26.35
N GLY A 82 -2.66 -5.50 26.44
CA GLY A 82 -3.07 -4.27 27.10
C GLY A 82 -2.92 -3.12 26.08
N SER A 83 -4.00 -2.82 25.36
CA SER A 83 -4.09 -1.75 24.36
C SER A 83 -3.65 -0.38 24.90
N LYS A 84 -2.61 0.21 24.28
CA LYS A 84 -2.37 1.66 24.01
C LYS A 84 -0.85 1.92 23.80
N VAL A 85 -0.54 2.98 23.04
CA VAL A 85 0.79 3.53 22.66
C VAL A 85 1.30 2.99 21.30
N ALA A 86 1.62 3.77 20.25
CA ALA A 86 1.99 5.18 20.10
C ALA A 86 1.61 5.76 18.71
N ARG A 87 1.05 6.98 18.68
CA ARG A 87 1.35 8.00 17.65
C ARG A 87 2.31 8.98 18.30
N SER A 88 3.60 8.93 17.96
CA SER A 88 4.58 10.02 18.11
C SER A 88 5.98 9.47 17.78
N ALA A 89 6.35 9.48 16.50
CA ALA A 89 7.74 9.38 16.04
C ALA A 89 7.82 9.73 14.55
N LEU A 90 7.45 10.97 14.19
CA LEU A 90 7.71 11.53 12.86
C LEU A 90 8.10 13.00 13.00
N SER A 91 9.29 13.23 13.56
CA SER A 91 9.97 14.53 13.47
C SER A 91 11.45 14.37 13.78
N SER A 92 12.25 13.91 12.82
CA SER A 92 13.65 14.33 12.62
C SER A 92 14.43 13.35 11.71
N VAL A 93 14.44 13.59 10.40
CA VAL A 93 15.59 13.19 9.54
C VAL A 93 15.70 14.19 8.37
N GLY A 94 16.55 15.21 8.52
CA GLY A 94 17.34 15.77 7.41
C GLY A 94 18.64 14.95 7.33
N THR A 95 19.43 14.86 6.27
CA THR A 95 19.90 15.74 5.18
C THR A 95 20.80 14.77 4.39
N SER A 96 20.79 14.56 3.07
CA SER A 96 20.76 15.42 1.89
C SER A 96 20.06 14.66 0.76
N ASN A 97 18.84 15.09 0.41
CA ASN A 97 18.14 14.56 -0.76
C ASN A 97 18.63 15.32 -2.00
N GLU A 98 19.60 14.76 -2.72
CA GLU A 98 19.50 14.82 -4.17
C GLU A 98 18.17 14.12 -4.50
N ALA A 99 17.11 14.92 -4.67
CA ALA A 99 15.81 14.38 -5.00
C ALA A 99 15.98 13.64 -6.33
N ASN A 100 15.66 12.34 -6.32
CA ASN A 100 15.67 11.48 -7.51
C ASN A 100 14.61 11.99 -8.51
N PHE A 101 14.91 13.05 -9.24
CA PHE A 101 14.07 13.55 -10.32
C PHE A 101 14.23 12.63 -11.53
N THR A 102 13.11 12.22 -12.11
CA THR A 102 13.13 11.40 -13.34
C THR A 102 13.68 12.22 -14.50
N THR A 103 14.19 11.56 -15.55
CA THR A 103 14.66 12.25 -16.76
C THR A 103 13.55 13.12 -17.37
N ALA A 104 12.31 12.64 -17.35
CA ALA A 104 11.14 13.39 -17.83
C ALA A 104 10.88 14.69 -17.05
N ASP A 105 11.04 14.67 -15.72
CA ASP A 105 10.88 15.88 -14.90
C ASP A 105 11.95 16.93 -15.22
N LYS A 106 13.18 16.47 -15.51
CA LYS A 106 14.29 17.33 -15.92
C LYS A 106 13.99 17.96 -17.29
N GLU A 107 13.57 17.16 -18.26
CA GLU A 107 13.21 17.62 -19.61
C GLU A 107 12.07 18.65 -19.58
N GLU A 108 11.01 18.41 -18.80
CA GLU A 108 9.90 19.37 -18.65
C GLU A 108 10.38 20.68 -18.02
N ALA A 109 11.24 20.61 -17.01
CA ALA A 109 11.79 21.79 -16.36
C ALA A 109 12.66 22.62 -17.31
N ILE A 110 13.49 21.97 -18.15
CA ILE A 110 14.31 22.60 -19.19
C ILE A 110 13.41 23.28 -20.23
N VAL A 111 12.36 22.60 -20.71
CA VAL A 111 11.39 23.20 -21.65
C VAL A 111 10.74 24.45 -21.08
N LYS A 112 10.33 24.41 -19.81
CA LYS A 112 9.74 25.58 -19.15
C LYS A 112 10.78 26.70 -18.93
N ALA A 113 12.04 26.38 -18.66
CA ALA A 113 13.12 27.36 -18.58
C ALA A 113 13.36 28.02 -19.95
N PHE A 114 13.45 27.22 -21.02
CA PHE A 114 13.62 27.71 -22.40
C PHE A 114 12.47 28.63 -22.82
N ASN A 115 11.22 28.30 -22.48
CA ASN A 115 10.07 29.14 -22.79
C ASN A 115 10.20 30.58 -22.24
N ARG A 116 10.96 30.80 -21.16
CA ARG A 116 11.23 32.15 -20.61
C ARG A 116 12.14 32.99 -21.50
N VAL A 117 13.08 32.35 -22.21
CA VAL A 117 14.05 33.00 -23.10
C VAL A 117 13.70 32.88 -24.58
N SER A 118 12.68 32.10 -24.93
CA SER A 118 12.24 31.82 -26.31
C SER A 118 12.05 33.06 -27.20
N ARG A 119 11.69 34.21 -26.63
CA ARG A 119 11.55 35.48 -27.37
C ARG A 119 12.85 35.95 -28.04
N ASN A 120 14.00 35.52 -27.53
CA ASN A 120 15.31 35.85 -28.09
C ASN A 120 15.69 34.90 -29.26
N PHE A 121 14.96 33.79 -29.41
CA PHE A 121 15.17 32.77 -30.45
C PHE A 121 14.20 32.96 -31.64
N GLU A 122 13.07 33.63 -31.43
CA GLU A 122 12.20 34.07 -32.51
C GLU A 122 12.86 35.22 -33.26
N THR A 123 13.53 34.91 -34.38
CA THR A 123 13.94 35.92 -35.36
C THR A 123 12.71 36.75 -35.71
N ARG A 124 12.76 38.07 -35.43
CA ARG A 124 11.69 39.04 -35.71
C ARG A 124 11.19 38.92 -37.16
N LYS A 125 10.21 38.06 -37.41
CA LYS A 125 9.30 38.17 -38.55
C LYS A 125 8.11 38.98 -38.06
N THR A 126 8.27 40.30 -38.10
CA THR A 126 7.23 41.26 -37.76
C THR A 126 6.12 41.23 -38.80
N ASP A 127 5.07 40.46 -38.54
CA ASP A 127 3.73 40.74 -39.05
C ASP A 127 2.81 41.09 -37.89
N ARG A 128 2.53 42.40 -37.75
CA ARG A 128 1.58 42.93 -36.77
C ARG A 128 0.16 42.68 -37.26
N VAL A 129 -0.53 41.73 -36.65
CA VAL A 129 -2.00 41.64 -36.74
C VAL A 129 -2.61 42.17 -35.44
N VAL A 130 -3.31 43.29 -35.54
CA VAL A 130 -4.14 43.89 -34.49
C VAL A 130 -5.36 43.00 -34.26
N ARG A 131 -5.61 42.56 -33.02
CA ARG A 131 -6.86 41.88 -32.65
C ARG A 131 -7.56 42.60 -31.49
N GLU A 132 -8.83 42.88 -31.71
CA GLU A 132 -9.78 43.56 -30.84
C GLU A 132 -10.24 42.67 -29.66
N ARG A 133 -10.63 43.33 -28.55
CA ARG A 133 -11.15 42.73 -27.31
C ARG A 133 -12.66 42.48 -27.39
N PRO A 134 -13.16 41.32 -26.92
CA PRO A 134 -14.56 41.18 -26.54
C PRO A 134 -14.81 41.52 -25.07
N GLN A 135 -16.05 41.98 -24.82
CA GLN A 135 -16.57 42.56 -23.60
C GLN A 135 -16.89 41.55 -22.49
N ARG A 136 -16.96 42.10 -21.27
CA ARG A 136 -17.16 41.46 -19.97
C ARG A 136 -18.66 41.37 -19.67
N GLU A 137 -19.20 40.17 -19.48
CA GLU A 137 -20.56 39.97 -18.96
C GLU A 137 -20.55 39.69 -17.44
N GLU A 138 -21.31 40.50 -16.72
CA GLU A 138 -21.65 40.36 -15.31
C GLU A 138 -22.79 39.33 -15.15
N ARG A 139 -22.72 38.46 -14.13
CA ARG A 139 -23.92 37.83 -13.57
C ARG A 139 -23.91 37.81 -12.04
N ARG A 140 -24.96 38.43 -11.51
CA ARG A 140 -25.36 38.56 -10.11
C ARG A 140 -26.23 37.38 -9.65
N GLY A 141 -26.24 37.18 -8.32
CA GLY A 141 -27.42 36.78 -7.54
C GLY A 141 -27.27 35.45 -6.79
N ARG A 142 -28.02 35.14 -5.73
CA ARG A 142 -28.84 35.92 -4.77
C ARG A 142 -29.30 34.90 -3.70
N ASP A 143 -29.30 35.32 -2.44
CA ASP A 143 -30.00 34.85 -1.22
C ASP A 143 -30.90 33.59 -1.27
N ARG A 144 -30.88 32.79 -0.18
CA ARG A 144 -32.02 32.64 0.76
C ARG A 144 -31.77 31.67 1.93
N ASP A 145 -32.05 32.18 3.12
CA ASP A 145 -32.39 31.48 4.35
C ASP A 145 -33.61 30.54 4.20
N ARG A 146 -33.68 29.50 5.06
CA ARG A 146 -34.92 29.14 5.78
C ARG A 146 -34.72 28.12 6.91
N ASP A 147 -35.13 28.58 8.09
CA ASP A 147 -35.49 27.86 9.31
C ASP A 147 -36.64 26.84 9.17
N ARG A 148 -36.78 26.06 10.26
CA ARG A 148 -37.93 25.25 10.77
C ARG A 148 -37.75 23.74 10.54
N ASP A 149 -38.17 22.83 11.43
CA ASP A 149 -39.04 22.91 12.60
C ASP A 149 -38.79 21.71 13.53
N ARG A 150 -39.29 21.83 14.77
CA ARG A 150 -39.24 20.88 15.86
C ARG A 150 -40.23 19.72 15.64
N GLY A 151 -39.79 18.49 15.93
CA GLY A 151 -40.67 17.32 16.06
C GLY A 151 -40.31 16.50 17.31
N ARG A 152 -41.12 16.63 18.36
CA ARG A 152 -41.07 15.85 19.60
C ARG A 152 -41.64 14.45 19.40
N GLY A 153 -41.04 13.46 20.07
CA GLY A 153 -41.73 12.28 20.59
C GLY A 153 -41.20 10.94 20.10
N SER A 154 -40.56 10.17 20.98
CA SER A 154 -41.26 9.07 21.69
C SER A 154 -40.24 8.27 22.49
N ASP A 155 -40.48 8.19 23.79
CA ASP A 155 -39.88 7.24 24.72
C ASP A 155 -39.98 5.81 24.19
N ARG A 156 -38.83 5.20 23.90
CA ARG A 156 -38.65 3.74 23.93
C ARG A 156 -37.40 3.41 24.71
N ARG A 157 -37.59 3.30 26.02
CA ARG A 157 -36.73 2.52 26.92
C ARG A 157 -36.78 1.05 26.46
N ARG A 158 -35.72 0.59 25.81
CA ARG A 158 -35.40 -0.84 25.64
C ARG A 158 -33.88 -1.00 25.70
N ASP A 159 -33.42 -1.56 26.81
CA ASP A 159 -32.35 -2.56 26.87
C ASP A 159 -31.10 -2.28 26.01
N ARG A 160 -30.38 -1.20 26.33
CA ARG A 160 -29.01 -0.99 25.83
C ARG A 160 -28.00 -1.35 26.90
N ARG A 161 -27.89 -2.65 27.14
CA ARG A 161 -26.73 -3.28 27.81
C ARG A 161 -26.24 -4.48 26.99
N GLY A 162 -26.30 -4.37 25.67
CA GLY A 162 -25.34 -5.08 24.82
C GLY A 162 -24.13 -4.16 24.73
N GLY A 163 -23.05 -4.50 25.42
CA GLY A 163 -21.75 -3.94 25.06
C GLY A 163 -21.58 -4.19 23.57
N SER A 164 -21.24 -3.16 22.82
CA SER A 164 -20.75 -3.33 21.47
C SER A 164 -19.50 -4.19 21.59
N GLU A 165 -19.67 -5.51 21.54
CA GLU A 165 -18.60 -6.41 21.14
C GLU A 165 -18.07 -5.80 19.86
N GLU A 166 -16.88 -5.21 19.94
CA GLU A 166 -16.10 -4.86 18.76
C GLU A 166 -16.16 -6.12 17.90
N SER A 167 -16.89 -6.03 16.78
CA SER A 167 -17.07 -7.19 15.92
C SER A 167 -15.72 -7.47 15.31
N ASP A 168 -14.95 -8.33 15.98
CA ASP A 168 -13.75 -8.93 15.46
C ASP A 168 -14.03 -9.37 14.03
N SER A 169 -13.08 -9.15 13.14
CA SER A 169 -13.21 -9.62 11.76
C SER A 169 -13.44 -11.14 11.77
N GLU A 170 -14.15 -11.68 10.77
CA GLU A 170 -14.34 -13.14 10.66
C GLU A 170 -12.98 -13.89 10.64
N TYR A 171 -11.94 -13.24 10.08
CA TYR A 171 -10.55 -13.68 10.16
C TYR A 171 -10.06 -13.83 11.61
N GLU A 172 -10.14 -12.76 12.42
CA GLU A 172 -9.72 -12.77 13.83
C GLU A 172 -10.53 -13.78 14.64
N ASN A 173 -11.81 -13.95 14.32
CA ASN A 173 -12.63 -14.97 14.98
C ASN A 173 -12.12 -16.40 14.71
N ILE A 174 -11.74 -16.76 13.49
CA ILE A 174 -11.18 -18.09 13.19
C ILE A 174 -9.87 -18.31 13.94
N VAL A 175 -9.00 -17.30 13.85
CA VAL A 175 -7.67 -17.24 14.47
C VAL A 175 -7.76 -17.35 15.99
N ASN A 176 -8.60 -16.55 16.64
CA ASN A 176 -8.76 -16.51 18.09
C ASN A 176 -9.46 -17.76 18.65
N ASN A 177 -10.42 -18.33 17.91
CA ASN A 177 -11.15 -19.51 18.38
C ASN A 177 -10.37 -20.82 18.18
N ASN A 178 -9.39 -20.85 17.27
CA ASN A 178 -8.62 -22.04 16.95
C ASN A 178 -7.12 -21.73 16.88
N PRO A 179 -6.49 -21.34 18.02
CA PRO A 179 -5.10 -20.95 18.05
C PRO A 179 -4.15 -22.15 17.86
N VAL A 180 -3.00 -21.90 17.23
CA VAL A 180 -1.94 -22.90 16.97
C VAL A 180 -1.01 -23.00 18.19
N GLU A 181 -1.47 -23.63 19.27
CA GLU A 181 -0.75 -23.66 20.55
C GLU A 181 0.20 -24.86 20.69
N ASN A 182 -0.14 -25.99 20.09
CA ASN A 182 0.64 -27.23 20.23
C ASN A 182 1.97 -27.11 19.49
N GLY A 183 3.08 -27.46 20.15
CA GLY A 183 4.42 -27.40 19.56
C GLY A 183 4.56 -28.16 18.22
N TYR A 184 3.82 -29.25 18.05
CA TYR A 184 3.77 -30.00 16.78
C TYR A 184 3.06 -29.20 15.67
N GLU A 185 1.89 -28.64 15.95
CA GLU A 185 1.14 -27.81 14.99
C GLU A 185 1.93 -26.56 14.61
N GLN A 186 2.65 -25.98 15.56
CA GLN A 186 3.54 -24.84 15.35
C GLN A 186 4.76 -25.17 14.47
N GLU A 187 5.32 -26.38 14.59
CA GLU A 187 6.38 -26.84 13.69
C GLU A 187 5.86 -27.00 12.26
N ILE A 188 4.65 -27.57 12.10
CA ILE A 188 3.99 -27.69 10.79
C ILE A 188 3.73 -26.31 10.18
N LEU A 189 3.18 -25.37 10.95
CA LEU A 189 2.99 -24.00 10.50
C LEU A 189 4.32 -23.36 10.09
N SER A 190 5.40 -23.57 10.84
CA SER A 190 6.72 -23.02 10.53
C SER A 190 7.27 -23.55 9.19
N ARG A 191 7.19 -24.87 8.95
CA ARG A 191 7.58 -25.50 7.67
C ARG A 191 6.73 -24.99 6.52
N PHE A 192 5.41 -24.84 6.75
CA PHE A 192 4.48 -24.33 5.75
C PHE A 192 4.80 -22.87 5.36
N LEU A 193 5.01 -21.98 6.32
CA LEU A 193 5.37 -20.58 6.06
C LEU A 193 6.70 -20.44 5.31
N VAL A 194 7.70 -21.24 5.67
CA VAL A 194 8.99 -21.26 4.94
C VAL A 194 8.81 -21.80 3.51
N ALA A 195 7.96 -22.82 3.31
CA ALA A 195 7.70 -23.36 1.98
C ALA A 195 6.99 -22.35 1.06
N ILE A 196 6.14 -21.46 1.60
CA ILE A 196 5.53 -20.37 0.84
C ILE A 196 6.61 -19.35 0.43
N ALA A 197 7.40 -18.87 1.39
CA ALA A 197 8.44 -17.86 1.13
C ALA A 197 9.59 -18.37 0.24
N ASP A 198 9.75 -19.68 0.10
CA ASP A 198 10.74 -20.32 -0.78
C ASP A 198 10.12 -20.85 -2.08
N ALA A 199 8.87 -20.47 -2.41
CA ALA A 199 8.16 -21.01 -3.57
C ALA A 199 8.88 -20.74 -4.91
N ASP A 200 9.60 -19.63 -5.01
CA ASP A 200 10.44 -19.25 -6.15
C ASP A 200 11.91 -19.70 -6.03
N GLY A 201 12.25 -20.40 -4.94
CA GLY A 201 13.59 -20.85 -4.57
C GLY A 201 14.48 -19.77 -3.94
N LYS A 202 13.93 -18.61 -3.56
CA LYS A 202 14.68 -17.51 -2.95
C LYS A 202 13.88 -16.76 -1.89
N ILE A 203 14.14 -17.08 -0.62
CA ILE A 203 13.69 -16.25 0.50
C ILE A 203 14.43 -14.90 0.51
N THR A 204 13.71 -13.82 0.27
CA THR A 204 14.23 -12.44 0.31
C THR A 204 14.70 -12.04 1.72
N PRO A 205 15.59 -11.04 1.88
CA PRO A 205 16.00 -10.56 3.19
C PRO A 205 14.82 -10.12 4.07
N GLU A 206 13.81 -9.49 3.47
CA GLU A 206 12.62 -9.00 4.14
C GLU A 206 11.72 -10.14 4.65
N GLU A 207 11.52 -11.19 3.85
CA GLU A 207 10.79 -12.40 4.28
C GLU A 207 11.58 -13.15 5.35
N ARG A 208 12.90 -13.23 5.22
CA ARG A 208 13.76 -13.86 6.22
C ARG A 208 13.67 -13.14 7.57
N GLU A 209 13.69 -11.81 7.57
CA GLU A 209 13.49 -11.01 8.79
C GLU A 209 12.12 -11.31 9.40
N MET A 210 11.07 -11.31 8.60
CA MET A 210 9.70 -11.61 9.03
C MET A 210 9.56 -13.02 9.62
N LEU A 211 10.04 -14.04 8.90
CA LEU A 211 10.01 -15.43 9.34
C LEU A 211 10.81 -15.63 10.63
N THR A 212 11.96 -14.98 10.77
CA THR A 212 12.77 -15.02 12.00
C THR A 212 12.04 -14.39 13.18
N GLU A 213 11.22 -13.36 12.92
CA GLU A 213 10.41 -12.71 13.95
C GLU A 213 9.23 -13.59 14.40
N ILE A 214 8.64 -14.33 13.47
CA ILE A 214 7.46 -15.17 13.70
C ILE A 214 7.84 -16.54 14.28
N ILE A 215 8.79 -17.23 13.67
CA ILE A 215 9.10 -18.64 13.94
C ILE A 215 9.92 -18.76 15.23
N PRO A 216 9.47 -19.55 16.22
CA PRO A 216 10.24 -19.82 17.43
C PRO A 216 11.59 -20.45 17.12
N ALA A 217 12.66 -19.88 17.67
CA ALA A 217 14.04 -20.37 17.47
C ALA A 217 14.26 -21.84 17.87
N ARG A 218 13.36 -22.42 18.69
CA ARG A 218 13.40 -23.85 19.04
C ARG A 218 13.21 -24.80 17.86
N PHE A 219 12.61 -24.33 16.76
CA PHE A 219 12.41 -25.13 15.55
C PHE A 219 13.61 -25.11 14.60
N GLY A 220 14.66 -24.36 14.95
CA GLY A 220 15.87 -24.18 14.16
C GLY A 220 15.92 -22.83 13.46
N SER A 221 17.00 -22.61 12.71
CA SER A 221 17.12 -21.47 11.79
C SER A 221 16.22 -21.66 10.56
N ILE A 222 15.91 -20.57 9.85
CA ILE A 222 15.14 -20.64 8.60
C ILE A 222 15.78 -21.59 7.58
N GLN A 223 17.12 -21.63 7.52
CA GLN A 223 17.85 -22.53 6.63
C GLN A 223 17.69 -24.01 7.03
N GLU A 224 17.68 -24.31 8.32
CA GLU A 224 17.44 -25.66 8.82
C GLU A 224 16.01 -26.11 8.50
N ILE A 225 15.03 -25.23 8.66
CA ILE A 225 13.62 -25.51 8.34
C ILE A 225 13.43 -25.71 6.82
N GLN A 226 14.08 -24.89 6.00
CA GLN A 226 14.06 -25.02 4.53
C GLN A 226 14.62 -26.37 4.07
N ASN A 227 15.59 -26.92 4.80
CA ASN A 227 16.19 -28.23 4.52
C ASN A 227 15.40 -29.42 5.09
N LYS A 228 14.34 -29.20 5.87
CA LYS A 228 13.45 -30.28 6.32
C LYS A 228 12.58 -30.75 5.16
N ASP A 229 12.06 -31.97 5.29
CA ASP A 229 11.05 -32.47 4.35
C ASP A 229 9.82 -31.54 4.32
N GLN A 230 9.08 -31.55 3.21
CA GLN A 230 7.79 -30.87 3.14
C GLN A 230 6.76 -31.57 4.05
N VAL A 231 5.76 -30.82 4.53
CA VAL A 231 4.71 -31.39 5.38
C VAL A 231 3.95 -32.45 4.59
N SER A 232 3.95 -33.67 5.08
CA SER A 232 3.23 -34.78 4.47
C SER A 232 1.74 -34.74 4.81
N ARG A 233 0.94 -35.44 4.00
CA ARG A 233 -0.49 -35.64 4.27
C ARG A 233 -0.77 -36.32 5.61
N ILE A 234 0.08 -37.26 6.02
CA ILE A 234 -0.06 -37.97 7.30
C ILE A 234 0.19 -37.00 8.46
N GLU A 235 1.25 -36.18 8.39
CA GLU A 235 1.48 -35.14 9.39
C GLU A 235 0.33 -34.13 9.48
N ALA A 236 -0.22 -33.75 8.32
CA ALA A 236 -1.39 -32.89 8.25
C ALA A 236 -2.68 -33.53 8.78
N GLU A 237 -2.81 -34.86 8.77
CA GLU A 237 -3.94 -35.59 9.34
C GLU A 237 -3.95 -35.52 10.88
N GLU A 238 -2.76 -35.45 11.50
CA GLU A 238 -2.59 -35.31 12.95
C GLU A 238 -2.92 -33.89 13.48
N LEU A 239 -3.07 -32.90 12.60
CA LEU A 239 -3.55 -31.57 12.99
C LEU A 239 -5.02 -31.62 13.41
N SER A 240 -5.35 -30.87 14.46
CA SER A 240 -6.74 -30.64 14.86
C SER A 240 -7.55 -30.06 13.68
N SER A 241 -8.77 -30.56 13.45
CA SER A 241 -9.57 -30.20 12.25
C SER A 241 -9.71 -28.69 12.04
N ASN A 242 -9.92 -27.93 13.12
CA ASN A 242 -10.12 -26.49 13.03
C ASN A 242 -8.79 -25.73 12.90
N VAL A 243 -7.69 -26.29 13.39
CA VAL A 243 -6.35 -25.68 13.30
C VAL A 243 -5.85 -25.68 11.86
N LYS A 244 -6.24 -26.68 11.05
CA LYS A 244 -5.92 -26.72 9.62
C LYS A 244 -6.37 -25.46 8.89
N GLU A 245 -7.57 -24.97 9.21
CA GLU A 245 -8.10 -23.74 8.63
C GLU A 245 -7.30 -22.52 9.08
N THR A 246 -6.96 -22.42 10.36
CA THR A 246 -6.12 -21.34 10.89
C THR A 246 -4.73 -21.33 10.23
N VAL A 247 -4.07 -22.49 10.14
CA VAL A 247 -2.75 -22.63 9.50
C VAL A 247 -2.82 -22.19 8.04
N TYR A 248 -3.81 -22.68 7.28
CA TYR A 248 -4.03 -22.30 5.88
C TYR A 248 -4.27 -20.79 5.73
N LEU A 249 -5.11 -20.22 6.60
CA LEU A 249 -5.46 -18.80 6.60
C LEU A 249 -4.24 -17.90 6.90
N LEU A 250 -3.39 -18.29 7.85
CA LEU A 250 -2.14 -17.60 8.17
C LEU A 250 -1.14 -17.67 7.01
N GLY A 251 -1.08 -18.80 6.30
CA GLY A 251 -0.26 -18.95 5.09
C GLY A 251 -0.66 -17.95 4.00
N TRP A 252 -1.97 -17.81 3.73
CA TRP A 252 -2.45 -16.77 2.83
C TRP A 252 -2.12 -15.36 3.29
N ALA A 253 -2.28 -15.06 4.59
CA ALA A 253 -1.94 -13.73 5.11
C ALA A 253 -0.43 -13.41 4.99
N MET A 254 0.43 -14.43 5.05
CA MET A 254 1.88 -14.30 4.82
C MET A 254 2.18 -14.01 3.35
N ALA A 255 1.61 -14.79 2.41
CA ALA A 255 1.80 -14.56 0.97
C ALA A 255 1.27 -13.18 0.55
N LEU A 256 0.18 -12.72 1.16
CA LEU A 256 -0.42 -11.41 0.90
C LEU A 256 0.28 -10.25 1.63
N ALA A 257 1.39 -10.48 2.34
CA ALA A 257 2.01 -9.49 3.22
C ALA A 257 2.62 -8.30 2.46
N ASP A 258 2.85 -8.43 1.15
CA ASP A 258 3.24 -7.35 0.26
C ASP A 258 2.18 -6.96 -0.77
N TYR A 259 0.98 -7.53 -0.69
CA TYR A 259 -0.15 -7.30 -1.61
C TYR A 259 0.10 -7.71 -3.06
N ASP A 260 1.06 -8.61 -3.32
CA ASP A 260 1.34 -9.15 -4.64
C ASP A 260 1.70 -10.63 -4.49
N VAL A 261 0.77 -11.52 -4.84
CA VAL A 261 0.98 -12.97 -4.65
C VAL A 261 1.49 -13.58 -5.93
N ASP A 262 2.65 -14.21 -5.89
CA ASP A 262 3.20 -14.86 -7.07
C ASP A 262 2.47 -16.19 -7.39
N ALA A 263 2.41 -16.54 -8.67
CA ALA A 263 1.78 -17.79 -9.10
C ALA A 263 2.44 -19.05 -8.48
N SER A 264 3.71 -18.97 -8.10
CA SER A 264 4.40 -20.04 -7.37
C SER A 264 3.88 -20.19 -5.94
N GLU A 265 3.68 -19.09 -5.21
CA GLU A 265 3.10 -19.10 -3.85
C GLU A 265 1.67 -19.63 -3.87
N VAL A 266 0.83 -19.16 -4.82
CA VAL A 266 -0.54 -19.67 -5.01
C VAL A 266 -0.55 -21.18 -5.23
N ARG A 267 0.43 -21.71 -5.99
CA ARG A 267 0.55 -23.15 -6.23
C ARG A 267 0.88 -23.91 -4.95
N ILE A 268 1.81 -23.40 -4.14
CA ILE A 268 2.15 -23.98 -2.83
C ILE A 268 0.93 -23.94 -1.91
N LEU A 269 0.25 -22.80 -1.79
CA LEU A 269 -0.97 -22.65 -1.00
C LEU A 269 -2.04 -23.67 -1.41
N ASN A 270 -2.36 -23.77 -2.69
CA ASN A 270 -3.32 -24.75 -3.19
C ASN A 270 -2.94 -26.20 -2.87
N THR A 271 -1.66 -26.54 -3.04
CA THR A 271 -1.12 -27.87 -2.71
C THR A 271 -1.29 -28.16 -1.21
N TYR A 272 -1.00 -27.20 -0.34
CA TYR A 272 -1.19 -27.36 1.11
C TYR A 272 -2.65 -27.41 1.51
N GLY A 273 -3.54 -26.71 0.81
CA GLY A 273 -4.98 -26.83 1.00
C GLY A 273 -5.48 -28.26 0.76
N GLU A 274 -4.94 -28.93 -0.26
CA GLU A 274 -5.21 -30.36 -0.53
C GLU A 274 -4.58 -31.28 0.53
N ILE A 275 -3.33 -31.03 0.93
CA ILE A 275 -2.62 -31.77 1.99
C ILE A 275 -3.40 -31.71 3.32
N PHE A 276 -3.93 -30.54 3.67
CA PHE A 276 -4.77 -30.34 4.86
C PHE A 276 -6.16 -30.96 4.72
N GLY A 277 -6.56 -31.39 3.52
CA GLY A 277 -7.88 -31.97 3.25
C GLY A 277 -9.01 -30.94 3.29
N LEU A 278 -8.72 -29.68 2.96
CA LEU A 278 -9.72 -28.62 2.92
C LEU A 278 -10.51 -28.68 1.61
N PRO A 279 -11.86 -28.66 1.65
CA PRO A 279 -12.66 -28.65 0.43
C PRO A 279 -12.52 -27.31 -0.32
N ASP A 280 -12.66 -27.33 -1.64
CA ASP A 280 -12.39 -26.16 -2.51
C ASP A 280 -13.15 -24.91 -2.10
N HIS A 281 -14.47 -25.02 -1.88
CA HIS A 281 -15.29 -23.89 -1.41
C HIS A 281 -14.80 -23.28 -0.08
N ARG A 282 -14.18 -24.09 0.79
CA ARG A 282 -13.63 -23.61 2.06
C ARG A 282 -12.28 -22.94 1.84
N LYS A 283 -11.43 -23.48 0.96
CA LYS A 283 -10.16 -22.85 0.54
C LYS A 283 -10.41 -21.46 -0.04
N GLU A 284 -11.34 -21.34 -0.99
CA GLU A 284 -11.74 -20.06 -1.60
C GLU A 284 -12.26 -19.07 -0.55
N LYS A 285 -13.11 -19.53 0.39
CA LYS A 285 -13.60 -18.67 1.47
C LYS A 285 -12.47 -18.17 2.37
N LEU A 286 -11.53 -19.03 2.76
CA LEU A 286 -10.39 -18.66 3.61
C LEU A 286 -9.44 -17.69 2.88
N GLU A 287 -9.20 -17.91 1.60
CA GLU A 287 -8.45 -16.97 0.75
C GLU A 287 -9.09 -15.57 0.75
N ILE A 288 -10.39 -15.48 0.47
CA ILE A 288 -11.12 -14.20 0.48
C ILE A 288 -11.05 -13.54 1.86
N LEU A 289 -11.14 -14.31 2.94
CA LEU A 289 -11.01 -13.79 4.30
C LEU A 289 -9.62 -13.21 4.58
N ALA A 290 -8.55 -13.89 4.14
CA ALA A 290 -7.18 -13.38 4.26
C ALA A 290 -6.98 -12.10 3.43
N LYS A 291 -7.46 -12.08 2.18
CA LYS A 291 -7.42 -10.88 1.31
C LYS A 291 -8.11 -9.68 1.96
N LYS A 292 -9.33 -9.88 2.47
CA LYS A 292 -10.08 -8.85 3.20
C LYS A 292 -9.36 -8.37 4.45
N TYR A 293 -8.81 -9.29 5.25
CA TYR A 293 -8.07 -8.94 6.46
C TYR A 293 -6.84 -8.08 6.13
N CYS A 294 -6.00 -8.52 5.19
CA CYS A 294 -4.82 -7.76 4.76
C CYS A 294 -5.21 -6.37 4.22
N LEU A 295 -6.29 -6.27 3.45
CA LEU A 295 -6.81 -4.98 2.97
C LEU A 295 -7.34 -4.10 4.11
N GLU A 296 -8.07 -4.66 5.09
CA GLU A 296 -8.52 -3.92 6.28
C GLU A 296 -7.35 -3.34 7.08
N GLN A 297 -6.23 -4.09 7.21
CA GLN A 297 -5.01 -3.60 7.86
C GLN A 297 -4.27 -2.52 7.05
N ALA A 298 -4.52 -2.47 5.75
CA ALA A 298 -3.94 -1.50 4.83
C ALA A 298 -4.65 -0.14 4.86
N ILE A 299 -5.94 -0.14 5.19
CA ILE A 299 -6.79 1.05 5.13
C ILE A 299 -6.45 2.03 6.26
N THR A 300 -6.33 3.31 5.88
CA THR A 300 -6.16 4.44 6.80
C THR A 300 -7.24 5.49 6.53
N GLU A 301 -7.31 6.55 7.36
CA GLU A 301 -8.24 7.67 7.14
C GLU A 301 -8.03 8.39 5.81
N GLU A 302 -6.78 8.37 5.35
CA GLU A 302 -6.31 9.10 4.17
C GLU A 302 -6.34 8.24 2.91
N THR A 303 -6.64 6.94 3.04
CA THR A 303 -6.68 6.01 1.90
C THR A 303 -7.79 6.42 0.93
N SER A 304 -7.39 6.83 -0.28
CA SER A 304 -8.33 7.18 -1.33
C SER A 304 -9.01 5.92 -1.90
N ARG A 305 -10.12 6.10 -2.62
CA ARG A 305 -10.80 4.97 -3.28
C ARG A 305 -9.94 4.38 -4.40
N GLU A 306 -9.12 5.20 -5.06
CA GLU A 306 -8.19 4.77 -6.10
C GLU A 306 -7.09 3.89 -5.52
N ASP A 307 -6.44 4.32 -4.43
CA ASP A 307 -5.40 3.52 -3.74
C ASP A 307 -5.98 2.22 -3.17
N LEU A 308 -7.22 2.26 -2.66
CA LEU A 308 -7.94 1.07 -2.19
C LEU A 308 -8.11 0.04 -3.31
N PHE A 309 -8.48 0.49 -4.51
CA PHE A 309 -8.67 -0.41 -5.65
C PHE A 309 -7.36 -0.91 -6.21
N GLU A 310 -6.30 -0.11 -6.22
CA GLU A 310 -4.98 -0.57 -6.63
C GLU A 310 -4.48 -1.71 -5.72
N LEU A 311 -4.65 -1.56 -4.40
CA LEU A 311 -4.34 -2.62 -3.44
C LEU A 311 -5.20 -3.87 -3.65
N ALA A 312 -6.50 -3.70 -3.91
CA ALA A 312 -7.42 -4.81 -4.15
C ALA A 312 -7.08 -5.55 -5.45
N ASP A 313 -6.79 -4.81 -6.53
CA ASP A 313 -6.43 -5.37 -7.83
C ASP A 313 -5.12 -6.18 -7.73
N GLY A 314 -4.12 -5.73 -6.98
CA GLY A 314 -2.86 -6.46 -6.75
C GLY A 314 -3.03 -7.81 -6.01
N MET A 315 -4.08 -7.93 -5.21
CA MET A 315 -4.42 -9.17 -4.49
C MET A 315 -5.51 -9.98 -5.20
N GLU A 316 -5.92 -9.58 -6.41
CA GLU A 316 -7.06 -10.15 -7.12
C GLU A 316 -8.34 -10.22 -6.25
N LEU A 317 -8.64 -9.12 -5.53
CA LEU A 317 -9.86 -8.96 -4.76
C LEU A 317 -10.84 -8.06 -5.52
N ASP A 318 -12.09 -8.49 -5.60
CA ASP A 318 -13.15 -7.72 -6.26
C ASP A 318 -13.32 -6.33 -5.62
N ARG A 319 -13.55 -5.31 -6.46
CA ARG A 319 -13.64 -3.92 -6.02
C ARG A 319 -14.85 -3.66 -5.12
N ASP A 320 -15.96 -4.37 -5.29
CA ASP A 320 -17.10 -4.24 -4.38
C ASP A 320 -16.75 -4.78 -2.98
N GLU A 321 -15.96 -5.85 -2.91
CA GLU A 321 -15.44 -6.38 -1.64
C GLU A 321 -14.45 -5.41 -0.99
N ALA A 322 -13.59 -4.76 -1.77
CA ALA A 322 -12.69 -3.71 -1.28
C ALA A 322 -13.49 -2.53 -0.67
N GLU A 323 -14.56 -2.09 -1.32
CA GLU A 323 -15.46 -1.07 -0.77
C GLU A 323 -16.14 -1.51 0.52
N ARG A 324 -16.55 -2.77 0.60
CA ARG A 324 -17.13 -3.33 1.83
C ARG A 324 -16.12 -3.27 2.98
N CYS A 325 -14.85 -3.58 2.74
CA CYS A 325 -13.77 -3.42 3.73
C CYS A 325 -13.63 -1.96 4.18
N MET A 326 -13.61 -0.99 3.25
CA MET A 326 -13.55 0.43 3.58
C MET A 326 -14.77 0.92 4.39
N ILE A 327 -15.98 0.44 4.06
CA ILE A 327 -17.20 0.74 4.81
C ILE A 327 -17.14 0.14 6.21
N SER A 328 -16.68 -1.12 6.33
CA SER A 328 -16.46 -1.82 7.60
C SER A 328 -15.50 -1.04 8.49
N PHE A 329 -14.34 -0.64 7.95
CA PHE A 329 -13.36 0.19 8.64
C PHE A 329 -13.94 1.51 9.14
N LYS A 330 -14.69 2.23 8.29
CA LYS A 330 -15.35 3.48 8.68
C LYS A 330 -16.40 3.25 9.77
N LYS A 331 -17.18 2.17 9.71
CA LYS A 331 -18.18 1.83 10.74
C LYS A 331 -17.52 1.60 12.10
N LYS A 332 -16.42 0.83 12.15
CA LYS A 332 -15.64 0.57 13.38
C LYS A 332 -15.15 1.87 14.05
N ARG A 333 -14.95 2.96 13.29
CA ARG A 333 -14.51 4.27 13.80
C ARG A 333 -15.61 5.15 14.41
N TYR A 334 -16.87 4.93 14.03
CA TYR A 334 -18.01 5.73 14.49
C TYR A 334 -18.73 5.12 15.70
N GLN A 335 -18.29 3.95 16.17
CA GLN A 335 -18.80 3.28 17.37
C GLN A 335 -17.99 3.72 18.60
#